data_AF-A0A1Z9HJY8-F1
#
_entry.id   AF-A0A1Z9HJY8-F1
#
_cell.length_a   1.000
_cell.length_b   1.000
_cell.length_c   1.000
_cell.angle_alpha   90.00
_cell.angle_beta   90.00
_cell.angle_gamma   90.00
#
_symmetry.space_group_name_H-M   'P 1'
#
loop_
_entity.id
_entity.type
_entity.pdbx_description
1 polymer ?
#
loop_
_entity_poly.entity_id
_entity_poly.type
_entity_poly.pdbx_seq_one_letter_code
_entity_poly.pdbx_strand_id
1 'polypeptide(L)'
;MSAISINYNRKPTPLEAFKMDMTLEILDHNIEKVEGDIIGDNQLQSYVVYSSCKIKDEVVAIIGKIDYDLRNKKVYIKIMDETVSPHYYNMSKSVFNKLTPLKTQSYAQKWREKIKNERI
;
A
#
# COMPACT_ATOMS: atom_id res chain seq x y z
N MET A 1 -12.56 1.69 -4.18
CA MET A 1 -11.42 2.32 -3.48
C MET A 1 -11.98 3.09 -2.30
N SER A 2 -11.60 2.75 -1.07
CA SER A 2 -11.86 3.57 0.11
C SER A 2 -10.75 4.63 0.21
N ALA A 3 -11.15 5.84 0.61
CA ALA A 3 -10.23 6.88 1.01
C ALA A 3 -10.68 7.37 2.38
N ILE A 4 -9.82 7.21 3.38
CA ILE A 4 -10.09 7.62 4.76
C ILE A 4 -9.22 8.83 5.07
N SER A 5 -9.77 9.77 5.84
CA SER A 5 -8.99 10.88 6.37
C SER A 5 -9.19 11.01 7.88
N ILE A 6 -8.10 11.12 8.63
CA ILE A 6 -8.12 11.08 10.09
C ILE A 6 -7.29 12.25 10.63
N ASN A 7 -7.83 12.95 11.63
CA ASN A 7 -7.07 13.94 12.40
C ASN A 7 -6.26 13.23 13.48
N TYR A 8 -5.04 13.69 13.74
CA TYR A 8 -4.18 13.07 14.75
C TYR A 8 -3.61 14.10 15.74
N ASN A 9 -3.53 13.70 17.00
CA ASN A 9 -2.79 14.46 18.02
C ASN A 9 -1.31 14.04 18.06
N ARG A 10 -1.06 12.74 17.86
CA ARG A 10 0.25 12.14 17.62
C ARG A 10 0.26 11.55 16.21
N LYS A 11 1.24 11.93 15.39
CA LYS A 11 1.37 11.42 14.02
C LYS A 11 1.54 9.89 14.04
N PRO A 12 0.61 9.10 13.46
CA PRO A 12 0.79 7.66 13.35
C PRO A 12 1.92 7.36 12.36
N THR A 13 2.64 6.26 12.57
CA THR A 13 3.54 5.70 11.55
C THR A 13 2.76 5.27 10.31
N PRO A 14 3.40 5.14 9.13
CA PRO A 14 2.69 4.74 7.91
C PRO A 14 2.00 3.38 8.06
N LEU A 15 2.61 2.44 8.79
CA LEU A 15 2.00 1.14 9.06
C LEU A 15 0.80 1.24 10.00
N GLU A 16 0.85 2.07 11.04
CA GLU A 16 -0.30 2.32 11.92
C GLU A 16 -1.46 2.92 11.14
N ALA A 17 -1.19 3.93 10.30
CA ALA A 17 -2.20 4.55 9.44
C ALA A 17 -2.79 3.53 8.43
N PHE A 18 -1.95 2.71 7.81
CA PHE A 18 -2.39 1.66 6.90
C PHE A 18 -3.33 0.64 7.57
N LYS A 19 -3.05 0.28 8.83
CA LYS A 19 -3.89 -0.63 9.63
C LYS A 19 -5.21 -0.01 10.08
N MET A 20 -5.37 1.32 10.02
CA MET A 20 -6.61 1.99 10.44
C MET A 20 -7.76 1.79 9.45
N ASP A 21 -7.48 1.50 8.17
CA ASP A 21 -8.52 1.38 7.14
C ASP A 21 -9.19 0.01 7.12
N MET A 22 -8.60 -1.07 7.66
CA MET A 22 -9.16 -2.41 7.44
C MET A 22 -8.82 -3.45 8.50
N THR A 23 -9.70 -4.46 8.62
CA THR A 23 -9.53 -5.73 9.34
C THR A 23 -8.50 -6.66 8.68
N LEU A 24 -7.49 -6.11 7.99
CA LEU A 24 -6.51 -6.88 7.23
C LEU A 24 -5.47 -7.49 8.15
N GLU A 25 -5.27 -8.80 8.03
CA GLU A 25 -4.15 -9.49 8.65
C GLU A 25 -2.91 -9.33 7.75
N ILE A 26 -1.99 -8.46 8.16
CA ILE A 26 -0.74 -8.17 7.44
C ILE A 26 0.29 -9.27 7.76
N LEU A 27 0.76 -9.97 6.73
CA LEU A 27 1.76 -11.05 6.88
C LEU A 27 3.19 -10.56 6.65
N ASP A 28 3.38 -9.60 5.76
CA ASP A 28 4.66 -8.93 5.48
C ASP A 28 4.41 -7.60 4.78
N HIS A 29 5.36 -6.67 4.93
CA HIS A 29 5.26 -5.38 4.28
C HIS A 29 6.63 -4.73 4.04
N ASN A 30 6.68 -3.83 3.06
CA ASN A 30 7.73 -2.83 2.94
C ASN A 30 7.11 -1.44 2.80
N ILE A 31 7.82 -0.42 3.28
CA ILE A 31 7.37 0.97 3.26
C ILE A 31 8.38 1.78 2.49
N GLU A 32 7.90 2.56 1.54
CA GLU A 32 8.71 3.45 0.72
C GLU A 32 8.25 4.90 0.95
N LYS A 33 9.21 5.82 1.09
CA LYS A 33 8.91 7.25 1.06
C LYS A 33 8.87 7.67 -0.41
N VAL A 34 7.79 8.31 -0.82
CA VAL A 34 7.59 8.79 -2.18
C VAL A 34 7.45 10.30 -2.20
N GLU A 35 7.58 10.89 -3.39
CA GLU A 35 7.20 12.28 -3.59
C GLU A 35 5.71 12.45 -3.29
N GLY A 36 5.39 13.46 -2.48
CA GLY A 36 4.01 13.70 -2.08
C GLY A 36 3.27 14.60 -3.04
N ASP A 37 1.96 14.55 -2.97
CA ASP A 37 1.13 15.50 -3.70
C ASP A 37 1.26 16.89 -3.03
N ILE A 38 1.05 17.95 -3.81
CA ILE A 38 1.01 19.32 -3.32
C ILE A 38 -0.46 19.73 -3.23
N ILE A 39 -0.92 20.12 -2.03
CA ILE A 39 -2.27 20.67 -1.83
C ILE A 39 -2.14 22.13 -1.39
N GLY A 40 -2.51 23.06 -2.27
CA GLY A 40 -2.21 24.49 -2.09
C GLY A 40 -0.69 24.70 -2.08
N ASP A 41 -0.16 25.32 -1.02
CA ASP A 41 1.28 25.50 -0.81
C ASP A 41 1.89 24.43 0.13
N ASN A 42 1.15 23.36 0.44
CA ASN A 42 1.55 22.35 1.40
C ASN A 42 2.00 21.08 0.68
N GLN A 43 3.30 20.84 0.66
CA GLN A 43 3.90 19.60 0.21
C GLN A 43 3.57 18.50 1.23
N LEU A 44 2.75 17.52 0.82
CA LEU A 44 2.44 16.39 1.69
C LEU A 44 3.67 15.51 1.86
N GLN A 45 3.79 14.94 3.06
CA GLN A 45 4.77 13.89 3.30
C GLN A 45 4.11 12.56 2.99
N SER A 46 4.58 11.88 1.94
CA SER A 46 3.88 10.71 1.39
C SER A 46 4.69 9.42 1.50
N TYR A 47 3.96 8.34 1.71
CA TYR A 47 4.49 6.99 1.80
C TYR A 47 3.63 6.01 1.04
N VAL A 48 4.26 4.98 0.51
CA VAL A 48 3.56 3.81 -0.02
C VAL A 48 3.90 2.61 0.85
N VAL A 49 2.86 1.93 1.34
CA VAL A 49 2.96 0.66 2.06
C VAL A 49 2.59 -0.45 1.10
N TYR A 50 3.53 -1.34 0.85
CA TYR A 50 3.36 -2.55 0.06
C TYR A 50 3.18 -3.72 1.02
N SER A 51 2.06 -4.43 0.93
CA SER A 51 1.72 -5.45 1.92
C SER A 51 1.18 -6.73 1.28
N SER A 52 1.51 -7.86 1.91
CA SER A 52 0.85 -9.15 1.70
C SER A 52 -0.16 -9.33 2.82
N CYS A 53 -1.43 -9.41 2.46
CA CYS A 53 -2.53 -9.47 3.42
C CYS A 53 -3.31 -10.76 3.24
N LYS A 54 -3.65 -11.41 4.36
CA LYS A 54 -4.54 -12.56 4.35
C LYS A 54 -5.99 -12.10 4.30
N ILE A 55 -6.73 -12.56 3.30
CA ILE A 55 -8.17 -12.36 3.15
C ILE A 55 -8.80 -13.74 2.96
N LYS A 56 -9.50 -14.22 3.99
CA LYS A 56 -10.00 -15.61 4.07
C LYS A 56 -8.84 -16.60 3.91
N ASP A 57 -8.87 -17.46 2.89
CA ASP A 57 -7.85 -18.48 2.62
C ASP A 57 -6.81 -18.03 1.58
N GLU A 58 -6.89 -16.78 1.12
CA GLU A 58 -5.99 -16.23 0.10
C GLU A 58 -5.07 -15.16 0.68
N VAL A 59 -3.86 -15.06 0.14
CA VAL A 59 -2.92 -13.99 0.44
C VAL A 59 -2.78 -13.11 -0.78
N VAL A 60 -3.27 -11.89 -0.67
CA VAL A 60 -3.35 -10.91 -1.77
C VAL A 60 -2.43 -9.73 -1.51
N ALA A 61 -2.04 -9.06 -2.59
CA ALA A 61 -1.24 -7.85 -2.48
C ALA A 61 -2.17 -6.65 -2.24
N ILE A 62 -1.89 -5.87 -1.20
CA ILE A 62 -2.59 -4.63 -0.87
C ILE A 62 -1.56 -3.49 -0.78
N ILE A 63 -1.86 -2.38 -1.43
CA ILE A 63 -1.07 -1.15 -1.38
C ILE A 63 -1.83 -0.07 -0.64
N GLY A 64 -1.15 0.64 0.25
CA GLY A 64 -1.65 1.87 0.87
C GLY A 64 -0.82 3.08 0.47
N LYS A 65 -1.44 4.10 -0.11
CA LYS A 65 -0.85 5.44 -0.18
C LYS A 65 -1.23 6.20 1.10
N ILE A 66 -0.23 6.66 1.84
CA ILE A 66 -0.39 7.38 3.11
C ILE A 66 0.18 8.78 2.93
N ASP A 67 -0.69 9.78 2.93
CA ASP A 67 -0.32 11.19 2.74
C ASP A 67 -0.55 11.97 4.03
N TYR A 68 0.51 12.56 4.56
CA TYR A 68 0.47 13.36 5.77
C TYR A 68 0.44 14.85 5.44
N ASP A 69 -0.65 15.50 5.85
CA ASP A 69 -0.72 16.95 6.00
C ASP A 69 -0.25 17.31 7.41
N LEU A 70 1.04 17.64 7.51
CA LEU A 70 1.68 17.97 8.78
C LEU A 70 1.16 19.27 9.39
N ARG A 71 0.73 20.21 8.54
CA ARG A 71 0.23 21.53 8.95
C ARG A 71 -1.12 21.41 9.64
N ASN A 72 -2.04 20.65 9.02
CA ASN A 72 -3.39 20.45 9.55
C ASN A 72 -3.51 19.23 10.46
N LYS A 73 -2.39 18.54 10.73
CA LYS A 73 -2.33 17.30 11.53
C LYS A 73 -3.34 16.25 11.05
N LYS A 74 -3.36 16.05 9.74
CA LYS A 74 -4.30 15.15 9.08
C LYS A 74 -3.55 14.11 8.25
N VAL A 75 -4.03 12.87 8.26
CA VAL A 75 -3.52 11.80 7.41
C VAL A 75 -4.62 11.36 6.47
N TYR A 76 -4.25 11.19 5.19
CA TYR A 76 -5.10 10.62 4.15
C TYR A 76 -4.57 9.24 3.82
N ILE A 77 -5.47 8.26 3.76
CA ILE A 77 -5.15 6.86 3.53
C ILE A 77 -5.96 6.42 2.32
N LYS A 78 -5.27 5.86 1.33
CA LYS A 78 -5.91 5.27 0.15
C LYS A 78 -5.42 3.84 -0.02
N ILE A 79 -6.34 2.89 0.09
CA ILE A 79 -6.05 1.47 -0.09
C ILE A 79 -6.43 1.02 -1.49
N MET A 80 -5.55 0.23 -2.09
CA MET A 80 -5.68 -0.34 -3.43
C MET A 80 -5.32 -1.83 -3.35
N ASP A 81 -6.07 -2.67 -4.05
CA ASP A 81 -5.74 -4.09 -4.23
C ASP A 81 -5.02 -4.33 -5.56
N GLU A 82 -4.46 -5.53 -5.74
CA GLU A 82 -3.65 -5.91 -6.91
C GLU A 82 -4.36 -5.81 -8.26
N THR A 83 -5.66 -5.54 -8.27
CA THR A 83 -6.47 -5.39 -9.49
C THR A 83 -6.40 -3.97 -10.06
N VAL A 84 -5.89 -3.01 -9.29
CA VAL A 84 -5.77 -1.59 -9.69
C VAL A 84 -4.34 -1.29 -10.16
N SER A 85 -4.18 -0.45 -11.18
CA SER A 85 -2.93 -0.12 -11.91
C SER A 85 -1.71 0.35 -11.04
N PRO A 86 -0.56 0.67 -11.64
CA PRO A 86 0.75 -0.01 -11.65
C PRO A 86 1.58 0.06 -10.36
N HIS A 87 1.01 0.48 -9.22
CA HIS A 87 1.83 0.88 -8.07
C HIS A 87 2.71 -0.24 -7.49
N TYR A 88 2.46 -1.51 -7.82
CA TYR A 88 3.10 -2.70 -7.30
C TYR A 88 4.57 -2.92 -7.68
N TYR A 89 5.18 -2.08 -8.54
CA TYR A 89 6.54 -2.34 -9.02
C TYR A 89 7.64 -2.33 -7.94
N ASN A 90 7.39 -1.70 -6.79
CA ASN A 90 8.40 -1.58 -5.71
C ASN A 90 8.13 -2.54 -4.53
N MET A 91 7.27 -3.54 -4.70
CA MET A 91 7.05 -4.55 -3.66
C MET A 91 8.30 -5.41 -3.49
N SER A 92 8.74 -5.63 -2.24
CA SER A 92 9.90 -6.48 -1.97
C SER A 92 9.61 -7.95 -2.30
N LYS A 93 10.66 -8.71 -2.62
CA LYS A 93 10.57 -10.14 -2.89
C LYS A 93 10.02 -10.94 -1.70
N SER A 94 10.30 -10.51 -0.47
CA SER A 94 9.78 -11.17 0.74
C SER A 94 8.26 -11.08 0.83
N VAL A 95 7.70 -9.90 0.55
CA VAL A 95 6.26 -9.65 0.51
C VAL A 95 5.62 -10.43 -0.64
N PHE A 96 6.24 -10.37 -1.82
CA PHE A 96 5.77 -11.06 -3.02
C PHE A 96 5.65 -12.57 -2.85
N ASN A 97 6.65 -13.20 -2.23
CA ASN A 97 6.69 -14.65 -2.07
C ASN A 97 5.59 -15.21 -1.15
N LYS A 98 4.90 -14.36 -0.39
CA LYS A 98 3.77 -14.77 0.45
C LYS A 98 2.44 -14.83 -0.30
N LEU A 99 2.36 -14.27 -1.50
CA LEU A 99 1.10 -14.14 -2.25
C LEU A 99 0.62 -15.49 -2.79
N THR A 100 -0.67 -15.80 -2.62
CA THR A 100 -1.28 -17.02 -3.19
C THR A 100 -1.42 -16.89 -4.71
N PRO A 101 -1.18 -17.95 -5.52
CA PRO A 101 -1.26 -17.87 -6.98
C PRO A 101 -2.61 -17.35 -7.50
N LEU A 102 -2.58 -16.43 -8.45
CA LEU A 102 -3.80 -15.86 -9.05
C LEU A 102 -4.43 -16.82 -10.05
N LYS A 103 -5.74 -17.04 -9.90
CA LYS A 103 -6.51 -17.91 -10.80
C LYS A 103 -7.13 -17.18 -12.01
N THR A 104 -7.44 -15.88 -11.92
CA THR A 104 -8.31 -15.21 -12.90
C THR A 104 -7.94 -13.77 -13.28
N GLN A 105 -6.96 -13.14 -12.62
CA GLN A 105 -6.64 -11.71 -12.77
C GLN A 105 -5.47 -11.49 -13.74
N SER A 106 -5.74 -11.26 -15.03
CA SER A 106 -4.70 -11.17 -16.07
C SER A 106 -3.69 -10.04 -15.88
N TYR A 107 -4.11 -8.89 -15.32
CA TYR A 107 -3.21 -7.78 -15.04
C TYR A 107 -2.25 -8.09 -13.90
N ALA A 108 -2.81 -8.53 -12.77
CA ALA A 108 -2.03 -8.88 -11.59
C ALA A 108 -1.09 -10.07 -11.90
N GLN A 109 -1.49 -11.04 -12.73
CA GLN A 109 -0.62 -12.10 -13.24
C GLN A 109 0.58 -11.53 -14.02
N LYS A 110 0.36 -10.63 -14.98
CA LYS A 110 1.45 -10.00 -15.75
C LYS A 110 2.42 -9.23 -14.85
N TRP A 111 1.91 -8.50 -13.87
CA TRP A 111 2.77 -7.81 -12.89
C TRP A 111 3.60 -8.82 -12.09
N ARG A 112 2.96 -9.88 -11.58
CA ARG A 112 3.65 -10.92 -10.80
C ARG A 112 4.75 -11.62 -11.61
N GLU A 113 4.51 -11.89 -12.90
CA GLU A 113 5.53 -12.45 -13.80
C GLU A 113 6.70 -11.50 -14.03
N LYS A 114 6.45 -10.19 -14.18
CA LYS A 114 7.50 -9.18 -14.33
C LYS A 114 8.42 -9.13 -13.11
N ILE A 115 7.86 -9.04 -11.90
CA ILE A 115 8.66 -9.00 -10.65
C ILE A 115 9.41 -10.31 -10.41
N LYS A 116 8.84 -11.45 -10.79
CA LYS A 116 9.52 -12.75 -10.68
C LYS A 116 10.77 -12.83 -11.57
N ASN A 117 10.75 -12.19 -12.74
CA ASN A 117 11.81 -12.25 -13.75
C ASN A 117 12.84 -11.13 -13.61
N GLU A 118 12.47 -9.99 -13.02
CA GLU A 118 13.44 -8.97 -12.60
C GLU A 118 14.26 -9.57 -11.45
N ARG A 119 15.52 -9.93 -11.74
CA ARG A 119 16.50 -10.35 -10.74
C ARG A 119 16.71 -9.20 -9.75
N ILE A 120 15.93 -9.19 -8.67
CA ILE A 120 16.26 -8.52 -7.41
C ILE A 120 17.30 -9.37 -6.69
#